data_AF-A0A2H0Y791-F1
#
_entry.id   AF-A0A2H0Y791-F1
#
_cell.length_a   1.000
_cell.length_b   1.000
_cell.length_c   1.000
_cell.angle_alpha   90.00
_cell.angle_beta   90.00
_cell.angle_gamma   90.00
#
_symmetry.space_group_name_H-M   'P 1'
#
loop_
_entity.id
_entity.type
_entity.pdbx_description
1 polymer ?
#
loop_
_entity_poly.entity_id
_entity_poly.type
_entity_poly.pdbx_seq_one_letter_code
_entity_poly.pdbx_strand_id
1 'polypeptide(L)'
;MNRQEIRNRFSRILNTLYEKLFKINDTPQRIALGLGLGVALGIIPGTGPLAALFLAVVFKVNRASALLGSLLTNTWLSFVTFLLALRIGSAIFRVSWIALKNDWKALFVGFRWSYLFKVSFFKVIMPILVGYILIALSLGIFVYLVSLIVIRKIRGGKKNETQRFY
;
A
#
# COMPACT_ATOMS: atom_id res chain seq x y z
N MET A 1 17.48 -16.98 -11.44
CA MET A 1 16.82 -15.84 -12.11
C MET A 1 17.87 -14.82 -12.48
N ASN A 2 18.04 -14.51 -13.76
CA ASN A 2 19.13 -13.65 -14.26
C ASN A 2 18.82 -12.16 -13.96
N ARG A 3 19.83 -11.34 -13.62
CA ARG A 3 19.64 -9.88 -13.37
C ARG A 3 18.93 -9.17 -14.53
N GLN A 4 19.18 -9.62 -15.76
CA GLN A 4 18.53 -9.07 -16.95
C GLN A 4 17.02 -9.39 -17.01
N GLU A 5 16.60 -10.58 -16.59
CA GLU A 5 15.18 -10.96 -16.57
C GLU A 5 14.39 -10.17 -15.52
N ILE A 6 14.97 -9.93 -14.35
CA ILE A 6 14.35 -9.12 -13.29
C ILE A 6 14.10 -7.70 -13.80
N ARG A 7 15.11 -7.09 -14.43
CA ARG A 7 15.01 -5.75 -15.02
C ARG A 7 13.91 -5.68 -16.09
N ASN A 8 13.84 -6.69 -16.97
CA ASN A 8 12.85 -6.72 -18.04
C ASN A 8 11.42 -6.95 -17.55
N ARG A 9 11.22 -7.72 -16.46
CA ARG A 9 9.88 -7.86 -15.84
C ARG A 9 9.46 -6.57 -15.16
N PHE A 10 10.37 -5.93 -14.43
CA PHE A 10 10.10 -4.68 -13.74
C PHE A 10 9.74 -3.56 -14.72
N SER A 11 10.49 -3.42 -15.82
CA SER A 11 10.19 -2.42 -16.86
C SER A 11 8.83 -2.65 -17.52
N ARG A 12 8.42 -3.90 -17.75
CA ARG A 12 7.08 -4.22 -18.28
C ARG A 12 5.97 -3.82 -17.33
N ILE A 13 6.10 -4.14 -16.04
CA ILE A 13 5.11 -3.75 -15.02
C ILE A 13 4.99 -2.22 -14.96
N LEU A 14 6.13 -1.52 -14.94
CA LEU A 14 6.15 -0.06 -14.95
C LEU A 14 5.52 0.51 -16.22
N ASN A 15 5.78 -0.04 -17.40
CA ASN A 15 5.18 0.41 -18.66
C ASN A 15 3.66 0.21 -18.68
N THR A 16 3.17 -0.94 -18.22
CA THR A 16 1.72 -1.20 -18.15
C THR A 16 1.02 -0.27 -17.16
N LEU A 17 1.63 -0.04 -15.99
CA LEU A 17 1.11 0.92 -15.02
C LEU A 17 1.13 2.33 -15.56
N TYR A 18 2.21 2.69 -16.25
CA TYR A 18 2.36 3.97 -16.92
C TYR A 18 1.23 4.21 -17.93
N GLU A 19 0.97 3.27 -18.85
CA GLU A 19 -0.09 3.43 -19.85
C GLU A 19 -1.47 3.61 -19.21
N LYS A 20 -1.77 2.83 -18.17
CA LYS A 20 -3.05 2.91 -17.46
C LYS A 20 -3.21 4.23 -16.71
N LEU A 21 -2.16 4.70 -16.05
CA LEU A 21 -2.18 5.96 -15.29
C LEU A 21 -2.19 7.18 -16.20
N PHE A 22 -1.50 7.12 -17.34
CA PHE A 22 -1.40 8.25 -18.27
C PHE A 22 -2.73 8.52 -19.00
N LYS A 23 -3.52 7.47 -19.27
CA LYS A 23 -4.87 7.59 -19.83
C LYS A 23 -5.89 8.22 -18.86
N ILE A 24 -5.53 8.44 -17.60
CA ILE A 24 -6.41 9.05 -16.60
C ILE A 24 -6.46 10.57 -16.82
N ASN A 25 -7.65 11.06 -17.19
CA ASN A 25 -7.97 12.48 -17.34
C ASN A 25 -8.24 13.13 -15.97
N ASP A 26 -7.20 13.30 -15.18
CA ASP A 26 -7.25 13.98 -13.87
C ASP A 26 -5.91 14.68 -13.59
N THR A 27 -5.87 15.53 -12.56
CA THR A 27 -4.66 16.24 -12.13
C THR A 27 -3.60 15.27 -11.59
N PRO A 28 -2.29 15.53 -11.80
CA PRO A 28 -1.22 14.69 -11.27
C PRO A 28 -1.34 14.42 -9.77
N GLN A 29 -1.77 15.42 -9.00
CA GLN A 29 -1.97 15.37 -7.56
C GLN A 29 -3.06 14.36 -7.18
N ARG A 30 -4.23 14.41 -7.84
CA ARG A 30 -5.35 13.50 -7.54
C ARG A 30 -5.05 12.07 -7.97
N ILE A 31 -4.32 11.87 -9.07
CA ILE A 31 -3.87 10.55 -9.51
C ILE A 31 -2.86 9.97 -8.51
N ALA A 32 -1.82 10.73 -8.15
CA ALA A 32 -0.80 10.29 -7.21
C ALA A 32 -1.37 10.01 -5.82
N LEU A 33 -2.29 10.87 -5.34
CA LEU A 33 -2.92 10.69 -4.02
C LEU A 33 -3.82 9.46 -4.02
N GLY A 34 -4.61 9.26 -5.09
CA GLY A 34 -5.37 8.03 -5.26
C GLY A 34 -4.47 6.79 -5.20
N LEU A 35 -3.37 6.76 -5.95
CA LEU A 35 -2.41 5.63 -5.91
C LEU A 35 -1.86 5.35 -4.51
N GLY A 36 -1.36 6.38 -3.83
CA GLY A 36 -0.81 6.24 -2.47
C GLY A 36 -1.84 5.75 -1.48
N LEU A 37 -3.08 6.27 -1.56
CA LEU A 37 -4.21 5.82 -0.75
C LEU A 37 -4.56 4.35 -1.03
N GLY A 38 -4.60 3.96 -2.30
CA GLY A 38 -4.82 2.58 -2.71
C GLY A 38 -3.79 1.63 -2.12
N VAL A 39 -2.50 1.97 -2.24
CA VAL A 39 -1.39 1.18 -1.69
C VAL A 39 -1.49 1.05 -0.17
N ALA A 40 -1.73 2.15 0.54
CA ALA A 40 -1.89 2.11 1.99
C ALA A 40 -3.01 1.14 2.41
N LEU A 41 -4.17 1.22 1.74
CA LEU A 41 -5.33 0.39 2.03
C LEU A 41 -5.23 -1.04 1.52
N GLY A 42 -4.32 -1.35 0.60
CA GLY A 42 -4.05 -2.74 0.24
C GLY A 42 -3.02 -3.41 1.17
N ILE A 43 -2.27 -2.65 1.97
CA ILE A 43 -1.34 -3.19 2.99
C ILE A 43 -2.07 -3.57 4.28
N ILE A 44 -3.06 -2.76 4.70
CA ILE A 44 -3.76 -3.00 5.96
C ILE A 44 -4.64 -4.25 5.82
N PRO A 45 -4.51 -5.26 6.70
CA PRO A 45 -5.34 -6.45 6.64
C PRO A 45 -6.81 -6.11 6.93
N GLY A 46 -7.72 -6.75 6.20
CA GLY A 46 -9.16 -6.47 6.32
C GLY A 46 -9.64 -5.23 5.57
N THR A 47 -8.73 -4.41 5.02
CA THR A 47 -9.06 -3.42 3.99
C THR A 47 -8.72 -3.97 2.61
N GLY A 48 -8.97 -3.18 1.56
CA GLY A 48 -8.69 -3.61 0.19
C GLY A 48 -9.32 -2.70 -0.86
N PRO A 49 -9.56 -3.21 -2.08
CA PRO A 49 -10.06 -2.42 -3.20
C PRO A 49 -11.34 -1.65 -2.91
N LEU A 50 -12.28 -2.25 -2.17
CA LEU A 50 -13.54 -1.61 -1.78
C LEU A 50 -13.32 -0.43 -0.84
N ALA A 51 -12.48 -0.59 0.18
CA ALA A 51 -12.11 0.49 1.09
C ALA A 51 -11.37 1.62 0.35
N ALA A 52 -10.49 1.27 -0.59
CA ALA A 52 -9.79 2.23 -1.44
C ALA A 52 -10.74 3.02 -2.33
N LEU A 53 -11.72 2.38 -2.95
CA LEU A 53 -12.74 3.07 -3.75
C LEU A 53 -13.62 3.97 -2.88
N PHE A 54 -14.09 3.47 -1.73
CA PHE A 54 -14.90 4.25 -0.80
C PHE A 54 -14.16 5.51 -0.32
N LEU A 55 -12.93 5.36 0.16
CA LEU A 55 -12.13 6.50 0.62
C LEU A 55 -11.71 7.41 -0.53
N ALA A 56 -11.53 6.89 -1.75
CA ALA A 56 -11.30 7.74 -2.92
C ALA A 56 -12.48 8.66 -3.23
N VAL A 57 -13.72 8.18 -3.01
CA VAL A 57 -14.93 9.01 -3.10
C VAL A 57 -14.94 10.07 -2.01
N VAL A 58 -14.72 9.67 -0.75
CA VAL A 58 -14.75 10.57 0.42
C VAL A 58 -13.71 11.68 0.29
N PHE A 59 -12.46 11.34 -0.04
CA PHE A 59 -11.36 12.31 -0.21
C PHE A 59 -11.36 12.99 -1.58
N LYS A 60 -12.35 12.71 -2.44
CA LYS A 60 -12.48 13.26 -3.80
C LYS A 60 -11.21 13.08 -4.63
N VAL A 61 -10.52 11.96 -4.50
CA VAL A 61 -9.32 11.63 -5.30
C VAL A 61 -9.64 10.68 -6.43
N ASN A 62 -8.66 10.37 -7.27
CA ASN A 62 -8.91 9.56 -8.46
C ASN A 62 -9.21 8.10 -8.10
N ARG A 63 -10.42 7.64 -8.39
CA ARG A 63 -10.91 6.31 -8.02
C ARG A 63 -10.18 5.18 -8.76
N ALA A 64 -9.91 5.39 -10.06
CA ALA A 64 -9.21 4.40 -10.88
C ALA A 64 -7.77 4.21 -10.38
N SER A 65 -7.08 5.30 -10.05
CA SER A 65 -5.72 5.23 -9.53
C SER A 65 -5.68 4.61 -8.11
N ALA A 66 -6.68 4.88 -7.26
CA ALA A 66 -6.82 4.22 -5.95
C ALA A 66 -7.07 2.71 -6.06
N LEU A 67 -7.95 2.30 -6.98
CA LEU A 67 -8.18 0.89 -7.26
C LEU A 67 -6.90 0.20 -7.73
N LEU A 68 -6.16 0.82 -8.66
CA LEU A 68 -4.88 0.31 -9.15
C LEU A 68 -3.86 0.18 -8.02
N GLY A 69 -3.73 1.20 -7.16
CA GLY A 69 -2.83 1.17 -6.01
C GLY A 69 -3.12 0.00 -5.07
N SER A 70 -4.40 -0.24 -4.76
CA SER A 70 -4.81 -1.33 -3.87
C SER A 70 -4.58 -2.72 -4.48
N LEU A 71 -4.83 -2.87 -5.78
CA LEU A 71 -4.59 -4.13 -6.49
C LEU A 71 -3.09 -4.46 -6.66
N LEU A 72 -2.22 -3.45 -6.64
CA LEU A 72 -0.76 -3.66 -6.73
C LEU A 72 -0.15 -4.26 -5.47
N THR A 73 -0.71 -3.93 -4.31
CA THR A 73 -0.27 -4.40 -2.99
C THR A 73 -0.80 -5.78 -2.61
N ASN A 74 -1.19 -6.59 -3.61
CA ASN A 74 -1.82 -7.91 -3.46
C ASN A 74 -1.03 -8.88 -2.54
N THR A 75 -1.67 -10.02 -2.20
CA THR A 75 -1.34 -11.05 -1.19
C THR A 75 0.14 -11.43 -1.05
N TRP A 76 0.95 -11.27 -2.09
CA TRP A 76 2.39 -11.55 -2.03
C TRP A 76 3.18 -10.63 -1.10
N LEU A 77 2.76 -9.37 -0.92
CA LEU A 77 3.36 -8.51 0.09
C LEU A 77 2.87 -8.83 1.51
N SER A 78 1.79 -9.60 1.68
CA SER A 78 1.16 -9.79 3.00
C SER A 78 2.07 -10.47 4.00
N PHE A 79 2.89 -11.45 3.58
CA PHE A 79 3.84 -12.09 4.48
C PHE A 79 4.96 -11.14 4.94
N VAL A 80 5.53 -10.37 4.01
CA VAL A 80 6.60 -9.41 4.29
C VAL A 80 6.09 -8.27 5.18
N THR A 81 4.94 -7.69 4.82
CA THR A 81 4.31 -6.62 5.60
C THR A 81 3.89 -7.09 6.98
N PHE A 82 3.44 -8.35 7.13
CA PHE A 82 3.15 -8.94 8.44
C PHE A 82 4.39 -9.02 9.34
N LEU A 83 5.50 -9.56 8.84
CA LEU A 83 6.73 -9.66 9.63
C LEU A 83 7.28 -8.29 10.04
N LEU A 84 7.21 -7.32 9.13
CA LEU A 84 7.56 -5.93 9.43
C LEU A 84 6.61 -5.32 10.46
N ALA A 85 5.31 -5.56 10.34
CA ALA A 85 4.30 -5.04 11.27
C ALA A 85 4.53 -5.60 12.68
N LEU A 86 4.80 -6.89 12.81
CA LEU A 86 5.19 -7.51 14.08
C LEU A 86 6.44 -6.86 14.68
N ARG A 87 7.48 -6.62 13.87
CA ARG A 87 8.75 -6.06 14.35
C ARG A 87 8.61 -4.59 14.76
N ILE A 88 7.92 -3.79 13.96
CA ILE A 88 7.65 -2.37 14.25
C ILE A 88 6.73 -2.26 15.47
N GLY A 89 5.64 -3.01 15.47
CA GLY A 89 4.67 -3.04 16.56
C GLY A 89 5.28 -3.46 17.89
N SER A 90 6.05 -4.54 17.90
CA SER A 90 6.75 -5.01 19.11
C SER A 90 7.74 -3.99 19.65
N ALA A 91 8.49 -3.30 18.78
CA ALA A 91 9.40 -2.24 19.18
C ALA A 91 8.67 -1.05 19.83
N ILE A 92 7.55 -0.61 19.26
CA ILE A 92 6.76 0.53 19.78
C ILE A 92 6.13 0.21 21.14
N PHE A 93 5.54 -0.99 21.26
CA PHE A 93 4.89 -1.43 22.49
C PHE A 93 5.87 -2.00 23.52
N ARG A 94 7.17 -2.06 23.19
CA ARG A 94 8.25 -2.60 24.03
C ARG A 94 7.97 -4.03 24.51
N VAL A 95 7.42 -4.86 23.61
CA VAL A 95 7.15 -6.29 23.86
C VAL A 95 8.12 -7.16 23.07
N SER A 96 8.33 -8.40 23.52
CA SER A 96 9.16 -9.35 22.77
C SER A 96 8.49 -9.73 21.45
N TRP A 97 9.19 -9.53 20.34
CA TRP A 97 8.74 -9.93 19.00
C TRP A 97 8.44 -11.45 18.92
N ILE A 98 9.26 -12.26 19.60
CA ILE A 98 9.12 -13.73 19.59
C ILE A 98 7.85 -14.13 20.37
N ALA A 99 7.62 -13.52 21.53
CA ALA A 99 6.42 -13.75 22.33
C ALA A 99 5.17 -13.33 21.54
N LEU A 100 5.16 -12.12 20.97
CA LEU A 100 4.04 -11.60 20.18
C LEU A 100 3.71 -12.50 18.97
N LYS A 101 4.72 -13.04 18.30
CA LYS A 101 4.55 -13.98 17.19
C LYS A 101 3.92 -15.31 17.66
N ASN A 102 4.34 -15.82 18.81
CA ASN A 102 3.79 -17.06 19.36
C ASN A 102 2.34 -16.84 19.85
N ASP A 103 2.07 -15.72 20.51
CA ASP A 103 0.73 -15.34 20.94
C ASP A 103 -0.21 -15.16 19.74
N TRP A 104 0.27 -14.53 18.66
CA TRP A 104 -0.47 -14.45 17.40
C TRP A 104 -0.83 -15.84 16.86
N LYS A 105 0.14 -16.78 16.80
CA LYS A 105 -0.15 -18.16 16.36
C LYS A 105 -1.19 -18.85 17.26
N ALA A 106 -1.07 -18.67 18.57
CA ALA A 106 -2.00 -19.24 19.54
C ALA A 106 -3.44 -18.76 19.33
N LEU A 107 -3.64 -17.50 18.92
CA LEU A 107 -4.96 -16.96 18.59
C LEU A 107 -5.64 -17.71 17.41
N PHE A 108 -4.87 -18.23 16.45
CA PHE A 108 -5.42 -18.93 15.28
C PHE A 108 -5.62 -20.44 15.51
N VAL A 109 -4.79 -21.08 16.33
CA VAL A 109 -4.86 -22.54 16.56
C VAL A 109 -6.02 -22.93 17.51
N GLY A 110 -6.51 -22.01 18.34
CA GLY A 110 -7.58 -22.25 19.31
C GLY A 110 -8.73 -21.23 19.28
N PHE A 111 -9.00 -20.63 18.11
CA PHE A 111 -9.93 -19.52 17.97
C PHE A 111 -11.34 -19.87 18.49
N ARG A 112 -11.85 -19.05 19.42
CA ARG A 112 -13.26 -19.05 19.88
C ARG A 112 -13.74 -17.59 19.92
N TRP A 113 -15.01 -17.37 19.58
CA TRP A 113 -15.63 -16.04 19.60
C TRP A 113 -15.46 -15.28 20.93
N SER A 114 -15.43 -16.00 22.06
CA SER A 114 -15.22 -15.41 23.38
C SER A 114 -13.81 -14.86 23.63
N TYR A 115 -12.82 -15.16 22.80
CA TYR A 115 -11.48 -14.59 22.91
C TYR A 115 -11.39 -13.15 22.37
N LEU A 116 -12.25 -12.77 21.42
CA LEU A 116 -12.24 -11.42 20.82
C LEU A 116 -12.45 -10.31 21.86
N PHE A 117 -13.17 -10.62 22.95
CA PHE A 117 -13.49 -9.68 24.02
C PHE A 117 -12.51 -9.75 25.21
N LYS A 118 -11.46 -10.58 25.14
CA LYS A 118 -10.46 -10.68 26.21
C LYS A 118 -9.37 -9.63 26.04
N VAL A 119 -8.89 -9.08 27.16
CA VAL A 119 -7.75 -8.15 27.20
C VAL A 119 -6.51 -8.73 26.50
N SER A 120 -6.30 -10.04 26.60
CA SER A 120 -5.19 -10.73 25.92
C SER A 120 -5.25 -10.63 24.39
N PHE A 121 -6.44 -10.57 23.80
CA PHE A 121 -6.59 -10.38 22.35
C PHE A 121 -6.10 -9.01 21.92
N PHE A 122 -6.53 -7.95 22.61
CA PHE A 122 -6.10 -6.57 22.33
C PHE A 122 -4.59 -6.38 22.53
N LYS A 123 -3.98 -7.04 23.52
CA LYS A 123 -2.53 -7.02 23.73
C LYS A 123 -1.73 -7.56 22.55
N VAL A 124 -2.32 -8.44 21.74
CA VAL A 124 -1.68 -9.02 20.55
C VAL A 124 -2.02 -8.23 19.28
N ILE A 125 -3.31 -7.89 19.09
CA ILE A 125 -3.76 -7.19 17.88
C ILE A 125 -3.22 -5.75 17.80
N MET A 126 -3.21 -5.00 18.91
CA MET A 126 -2.86 -3.58 18.87
C MET A 126 -1.43 -3.31 18.38
N PRO A 127 -0.39 -3.99 18.89
CA PRO A 127 0.96 -3.83 18.35
C PRO A 127 1.04 -4.11 16.85
N ILE A 128 0.38 -5.18 16.39
CA ILE A 128 0.40 -5.61 14.98
C ILE A 128 -0.32 -4.58 14.10
N LEU A 129 -1.49 -4.11 14.52
CA LEU A 129 -2.26 -3.09 13.81
C LEU A 129 -1.49 -1.77 13.68
N VAL A 130 -0.85 -1.31 14.75
CA VAL A 130 0.00 -0.11 14.72
C VAL A 130 1.18 -0.30 13.77
N GLY A 131 1.80 -1.47 13.77
CA GLY A 131 2.83 -1.83 12.80
C GLY A 131 2.33 -1.72 11.34
N TYR A 132 1.14 -2.26 11.06
CA TYR A 132 0.52 -2.16 9.73
C TYR A 132 0.21 -0.71 9.34
N ILE A 133 -0.36 0.09 10.23
CA ILE A 133 -0.68 1.50 9.98
C ILE A 133 0.60 2.28 9.60
N LEU A 134 1.69 2.06 10.33
CA LEU A 134 2.96 2.75 10.04
C LEU A 134 3.55 2.35 8.70
N ILE A 135 3.53 1.06 8.36
CA ILE A 135 4.00 0.58 7.05
C ILE A 135 3.12 1.15 5.93
N ALA A 136 1.80 1.09 6.10
CA ALA A 136 0.83 1.57 5.13
C ALA A 136 0.97 3.07 4.87
N LEU A 137 1.10 3.89 5.92
CA LEU A 137 1.33 5.33 5.79
C LEU A 137 2.67 5.61 5.12
N SER A 138 3.75 4.95 5.55
CA SER A 138 5.09 5.16 4.99
C SER A 138 5.14 4.82 3.50
N LEU A 139 4.62 3.65 3.11
CA LEU A 139 4.59 3.22 1.71
C LEU A 139 3.59 4.03 0.88
N GLY A 140 2.44 4.39 1.44
CA GLY A 140 1.46 5.24 0.77
C GLY A 140 2.01 6.64 0.46
N ILE A 141 2.68 7.27 1.43
CA ILE A 141 3.37 8.57 1.24
C ILE A 141 4.49 8.42 0.20
N PHE A 142 5.31 7.36 0.31
CA PHE A 142 6.37 7.11 -0.65
C PHE A 142 5.83 6.98 -2.09
N VAL A 143 4.79 6.19 -2.29
CA VAL A 143 4.14 6.01 -3.61
C VAL A 143 3.52 7.30 -4.11
N TYR A 144 2.88 8.09 -3.23
CA TYR A 144 2.36 9.41 -3.58
C TYR A 144 3.47 10.31 -4.14
N LEU A 145 4.57 10.46 -3.41
CA LEU A 145 5.68 11.34 -3.79
C LEU A 145 6.31 10.90 -5.11
N VAL A 146 6.64 9.61 -5.24
CA VAL A 146 7.25 9.06 -6.45
C VAL A 146 6.30 9.21 -7.65
N SER A 147 5.02 8.85 -7.50
CA SER A 147 4.05 8.96 -8.58
C SER A 147 3.85 10.40 -9.01
N LEU A 148 3.81 11.35 -8.06
CA LEU A 148 3.66 12.77 -8.36
C LEU A 148 4.83 13.29 -9.19
N ILE A 149 6.07 12.96 -8.80
CA ILE A 149 7.29 13.36 -9.52
C ILE A 149 7.27 12.78 -10.94
N VAL A 150 6.97 11.49 -11.07
CA VAL A 150 6.94 10.80 -12.38
C VAL A 150 5.87 11.38 -13.30
N ILE A 151 4.64 11.55 -12.83
CA ILE A 151 3.53 12.07 -13.65
C ILE A 151 3.81 13.51 -14.07
N ARG A 152 4.33 14.36 -13.16
CA ARG A 152 4.66 15.76 -13.49
C ARG A 152 5.78 15.85 -14.52
N LYS A 153 6.86 15.09 -14.35
CA LYS A 153 8.00 15.10 -15.28
C LYS A 153 7.57 14.73 -16.69
N ILE A 154 6.72 13.70 -16.81
CA ILE A 154 6.26 13.22 -18.13
C ILE A 154 5.28 14.19 -18.78
N ARG A 155 4.31 14.73 -18.02
CA ARG A 155 3.35 15.71 -18.57
C ARG A 155 4.02 17.06 -18.90
N GLY A 156 5.03 17.46 -18.14
CA GLY A 156 5.86 18.63 -18.43
C GLY A 156 6.69 18.45 -19.70
N GLY A 157 7.27 17.26 -19.91
CA GLY A 157 8.00 16.92 -21.14
C GLY A 157 7.13 17.02 -22.40
N LYS A 158 5.91 16.46 -22.37
CA LYS A 158 4.98 16.55 -23.50
C LYS A 158 4.57 17.98 -23.86
N LYS A 159 4.37 18.85 -22.87
CA LYS A 159 4.02 20.25 -23.12
C LYS A 159 5.12 20.99 -23.89
N ASN A 160 6.39 20.68 -23.59
CA ASN A 160 7.55 21.28 -24.25
C ASN A 160 7.78 20.71 -25.65
N GLU A 161 7.47 19.44 -25.91
CA GLU A 161 7.52 18.86 -27.26
C GLU A 161 6.46 19.46 -28.16
N THR A 162 5.21 19.59 -27.70
CA THR A 162 4.14 20.21 -28.50
C THR A 162 4.46 21.67 -28.84
N GLN A 163 5.12 22.42 -27.95
CA GLN A 163 5.55 23.80 -28.20
C GLN A 163 6.75 23.94 -29.15
N ARG A 164 7.49 22.87 -29.46
CA ARG A 164 8.57 22.91 -30.46
C ARG A 164 8.09 22.72 -31.90
N PHE A 165 6.83 22.30 -32.08
CA PHE A 165 6.21 22.09 -33.39
C PHE A 165 5.26 23.22 -33.81
N TYR A 166 5.19 24.29 -33.03
CA TYR A 166 4.53 25.56 -33.33
C TYR A 166 5.55 26.68 -33.27
#